data_AF-A0AAV2BRQ6-F1
#
_entry.id   AF-A0AAV2BRQ6-F1
#
_cell.length_a   1.000
_cell.length_b   1.000
_cell.length_c   1.000
_cell.angle_alpha   90.00
_cell.angle_beta   90.00
_cell.angle_gamma   90.00
#
_symmetry.space_group_name_H-M   'P 1'
#
loop_
_entity.id
_entity.type
_entity.pdbx_description
1 polymer ?
#
loop_
_entity_poly.entity_id
_entity_poly.type
_entity_poly.pdbx_seq_one_letter_code
_entity_poly.pdbx_strand_id
1 'polypeptide(L)'
;MVICIRMFRPKRVLQGYVLLIFVFIPSVWWIYLKSSISMLQDGKWNQMEEDKSTKMETISNNNEENVIYPLKINHIPASIRRKYEKFLHEIYKDDQKYQKELKKMLRSQEESNNVEFKDDFLRIFLLKNNYSVQDAFRMVLYFLDLRNKHSYFFKKIEVDFTTIPSGQFVTVLPQRHPDGTAIVLAELGKWMPEELSFEDFKSIARLTLYQELRNPVTQVTGFRFIYDFANTGYQHLKYCTPMNMYLLYHATFFFR
;
A
#
# COMPACT_ATOMS: atom_id res chain seq x y z
N MET A 1 -4.63 17.06 -11.68
CA MET A 1 -4.12 15.90 -12.44
C MET A 1 -4.29 14.67 -11.56
N VAL A 2 -5.24 13.79 -11.87
CA VAL A 2 -5.51 12.58 -11.08
C VAL A 2 -4.60 11.46 -11.61
N ILE A 3 -3.65 10.99 -10.80
CA ILE A 3 -2.78 9.87 -11.18
C ILE A 3 -3.26 8.63 -10.43
N CYS A 4 -3.75 7.63 -11.18
CA CYS A 4 -4.13 6.33 -10.64
C CYS A 4 -2.93 5.38 -10.79
N ILE A 5 -2.19 5.12 -9.70
CA ILE A 5 -1.04 4.21 -9.71
C ILE A 5 -1.51 2.81 -9.32
N ARG A 6 -1.50 1.88 -10.27
CA ARG A 6 -1.74 0.45 -10.03
C ARG A 6 -0.40 -0.25 -9.81
N MET A 7 -0.13 -0.72 -8.59
CA MET A 7 1.05 -1.54 -8.32
C MET A 7 0.78 -3.00 -8.68
N PHE A 8 1.52 -3.53 -9.66
CA PHE A 8 1.43 -4.94 -10.07
C PHE A 8 2.84 -5.55 -10.13
N ARG A 9 3.01 -6.76 -9.59
CA ARG A 9 4.27 -7.53 -9.56
C ARG A 9 4.72 -7.93 -10.98
N PRO A 10 6.03 -7.84 -11.31
CA PRO A 10 6.68 -8.79 -12.21
C PRO A 10 7.50 -9.83 -11.43
N LYS A 11 7.47 -11.08 -11.90
CA LYS A 11 8.31 -12.17 -11.41
C LYS A 11 9.73 -11.99 -11.93
N ARG A 12 10.67 -11.88 -11.00
CA ARG A 12 12.14 -12.05 -11.13
C ARG A 12 12.86 -11.12 -12.12
N VAL A 13 13.98 -10.60 -11.62
CA VAL A 13 15.12 -9.94 -12.28
C VAL A 13 15.15 -8.40 -12.16
N LEU A 14 16.19 -7.97 -11.43
CA LEU A 14 16.75 -6.64 -11.12
C LEU A 14 15.84 -5.55 -10.51
N GLN A 15 16.01 -5.41 -9.20
CA GLN A 15 15.61 -4.28 -8.37
C GLN A 15 16.23 -2.96 -8.86
N GLY A 16 15.39 -1.92 -8.86
CA GLY A 16 15.83 -0.54 -8.73
C GLY A 16 15.16 0.40 -9.71
N TYR A 17 13.91 0.83 -9.43
CA TYR A 17 13.44 2.11 -9.96
C TYR A 17 12.66 2.89 -8.91
N VAL A 18 13.27 4.03 -8.63
CA VAL A 18 12.92 5.15 -7.75
C VAL A 18 11.57 5.74 -8.14
N LEU A 19 10.83 6.21 -7.13
CA LEU A 19 9.67 7.06 -7.32
C LEU A 19 10.12 8.35 -8.04
N LEU A 20 9.85 8.47 -9.35
CA LEU A 20 10.15 9.67 -10.12
C LEU A 20 9.21 10.80 -9.68
N ILE A 21 9.68 11.60 -8.72
CA ILE A 21 9.23 12.98 -8.56
C ILE A 21 9.90 13.77 -9.68
N PHE A 22 9.11 14.32 -10.60
CA PHE A 22 9.59 15.26 -11.60
C PHE A 22 10.05 16.55 -10.90
N VAL A 23 11.31 16.57 -10.47
CA VAL A 23 12.00 17.84 -10.18
C VAL A 23 12.47 18.37 -11.54
N PHE A 24 11.92 19.52 -11.94
CA PHE A 24 12.33 20.27 -13.13
C PHE A 24 13.81 20.71 -12.99
N ILE A 25 14.75 19.86 -13.41
CA ILE A 25 16.15 20.21 -13.63
C ILE A 25 16.44 20.02 -15.13
N PRO A 26 16.53 21.10 -15.93
CA PRO A 26 16.65 21.03 -17.39
C PRO A 26 17.85 20.22 -17.92
N SER A 27 18.90 20.04 -17.13
CA SER A 27 20.13 19.33 -17.55
C SER A 27 20.03 17.80 -17.51
N VAL A 28 18.99 17.23 -16.90
CA VAL A 28 18.78 15.77 -16.84
C VAL A 28 17.97 15.27 -18.04
N TRP A 29 17.31 16.17 -18.78
CA TRP A 29 16.40 15.85 -19.88
C TRP A 29 17.09 15.14 -21.07
N TRP A 30 18.37 15.47 -21.33
CA TRP A 30 19.11 14.91 -22.47
C TRP A 30 19.50 13.43 -22.30
N ILE A 31 19.72 13.00 -21.06
CA ILE A 31 20.14 11.62 -20.75
C ILE A 31 18.92 10.67 -20.81
N TYR A 32 17.74 11.14 -20.40
CA TYR A 32 16.51 10.34 -20.42
C TYR A 32 15.89 10.20 -21.81
N LEU A 33 16.02 11.22 -22.67
CA LEU A 33 15.47 11.16 -24.03
C LEU A 33 16.10 10.02 -24.86
N LYS A 34 17.41 9.74 -24.69
CA LYS A 34 18.08 8.62 -25.38
C LYS A 34 17.61 7.24 -24.90
N SER A 35 17.31 7.06 -23.62
CA SER A 35 16.88 5.77 -23.07
C SER A 35 15.40 5.48 -23.34
N SER A 36 14.57 6.53 -23.40
CA SER A 36 13.17 6.41 -23.83
C SER A 36 13.06 6.13 -25.34
N ILE A 37 13.93 6.69 -26.19
CA ILE A 37 13.96 6.41 -27.62
C ILE A 37 14.36 4.95 -27.91
N SER A 38 15.26 4.33 -27.12
CA SER A 38 15.57 2.90 -27.28
C SER A 38 14.46 1.97 -26.79
N MET A 39 13.59 2.42 -25.88
CA MET A 39 12.38 1.67 -25.49
C MET A 39 11.22 1.83 -26.48
N LEU A 40 11.30 2.80 -27.41
CA LEU A 40 10.30 3.05 -28.45
C LEU A 40 10.53 2.25 -29.74
N GLN A 41 11.64 1.50 -29.86
CA GLN A 41 11.87 0.60 -30.99
C GLN A 41 11.26 -0.78 -30.75
N ASP A 42 10.22 -1.03 -31.54
CA ASP A 42 9.63 -2.28 -32.04
C ASP A 42 9.09 -3.35 -31.08
N GLY A 43 7.79 -3.64 -31.28
CA GLY A 43 7.11 -4.90 -30.96
C GLY A 43 6.64 -5.07 -29.51
N LYS A 44 7.46 -4.69 -28.52
CA LYS A 44 7.17 -5.02 -27.11
C LYS A 44 6.01 -4.24 -26.49
N TRP A 45 5.82 -2.98 -26.87
CA TRP A 45 4.73 -2.16 -26.33
C TRP A 45 3.37 -2.56 -26.88
N ASN A 46 3.29 -2.80 -28.19
CA ASN A 46 2.06 -3.20 -28.86
C ASN A 46 1.57 -4.55 -28.36
N GLN A 47 2.49 -5.52 -28.19
CA GLN A 47 2.14 -6.84 -27.66
C GLN A 47 1.70 -6.77 -26.18
N MET A 48 2.25 -5.83 -25.41
CA MET A 48 1.83 -5.61 -24.02
C MET A 48 0.48 -4.87 -23.92
N GLU A 49 0.10 -4.08 -24.93
CA GLU A 49 -1.24 -3.49 -25.04
C GLU A 49 -2.28 -4.49 -25.55
N GLU A 50 -1.95 -5.34 -26.52
CA GLU A 50 -2.81 -6.44 -26.96
C GLU A 50 -3.06 -7.44 -25.83
N ASP A 51 -2.03 -7.81 -25.06
CA ASP A 51 -2.19 -8.67 -23.88
C ASP A 51 -3.06 -8.02 -22.78
N LYS A 52 -3.03 -6.68 -22.67
CA LYS A 52 -3.90 -5.93 -21.75
C LYS A 52 -5.34 -5.89 -22.26
N SER A 53 -5.54 -5.63 -23.55
CA SER A 53 -6.84 -5.59 -24.21
C SER A 53 -7.52 -6.96 -24.11
N THR A 54 -6.79 -8.02 -24.47
CA THR A 54 -7.29 -9.40 -24.41
C THR A 54 -7.60 -9.82 -22.98
N LYS A 55 -6.79 -9.44 -21.98
CA LYS A 55 -7.11 -9.66 -20.56
C LYS A 55 -8.31 -8.84 -20.09
N MET A 56 -8.47 -7.60 -20.54
CA MET A 56 -9.63 -6.77 -20.21
C MET A 56 -10.91 -7.30 -20.86
N GLU A 57 -10.87 -7.76 -22.10
CA GLU A 57 -11.99 -8.40 -22.79
C GLU A 57 -12.35 -9.75 -22.17
N THR A 58 -11.36 -10.56 -21.77
CA THR A 58 -11.61 -11.82 -21.05
C THR A 58 -12.23 -11.56 -19.67
N ILE A 59 -11.91 -10.43 -19.03
CA ILE A 59 -12.56 -10.00 -17.77
C ILE A 59 -13.96 -9.46 -18.04
N SER A 60 -14.18 -8.75 -19.15
CA SER A 60 -15.48 -8.18 -19.53
C SER A 60 -16.50 -9.24 -19.98
N ASN A 61 -16.04 -10.36 -20.55
CA ASN A 61 -16.90 -11.44 -21.04
C ASN A 61 -17.37 -12.41 -19.94
N ASN A 62 -16.80 -12.33 -18.74
CA ASN A 62 -17.40 -12.94 -17.56
C ASN A 62 -18.39 -11.92 -16.98
N ASN A 63 -19.67 -12.11 -17.24
CA ASN A 63 -20.79 -11.37 -16.63
C ASN A 63 -20.79 -11.54 -15.10
N GLU A 64 -19.83 -10.97 -14.39
CA GLU A 64 -19.98 -10.56 -13.01
C GLU A 64 -20.65 -9.18 -13.08
N GLU A 65 -21.96 -9.14 -12.78
CA GLU A 65 -22.70 -7.90 -12.52
C GLU A 65 -21.82 -6.92 -11.72
N ASN A 66 -22.02 -5.61 -11.91
CA ASN A 66 -21.32 -4.56 -11.17
C ASN A 66 -21.55 -4.67 -9.64
N VAL A 67 -20.96 -5.67 -8.97
CA VAL A 67 -21.14 -5.94 -7.56
C VAL A 67 -20.35 -4.87 -6.81
N ILE A 68 -21.08 -3.92 -6.25
CA ILE A 68 -20.53 -2.88 -5.38
C ILE A 68 -20.47 -3.46 -3.97
N TYR A 69 -19.26 -3.56 -3.42
CA TYR A 69 -19.05 -4.01 -2.05
C TYR A 69 -18.98 -2.80 -1.11
N PRO A 70 -19.67 -2.80 0.04
CA PRO A 70 -19.45 -1.77 1.06
C PRO A 70 -18.03 -1.88 1.64
N LEU A 71 -17.53 -0.79 2.22
CA LEU A 71 -16.23 -0.80 2.88
C LEU A 71 -16.19 -1.79 4.06
N LYS A 72 -17.21 -1.73 4.92
CA LYS A 72 -17.30 -2.56 6.13
C LYS A 72 -17.80 -3.97 5.79
N ILE A 73 -16.85 -4.89 5.60
CA ILE A 73 -17.14 -6.33 5.44
C ILE A 73 -16.23 -7.13 6.36
N ASN A 74 -16.82 -7.94 7.23
CA ASN A 74 -16.08 -8.68 8.26
C ASN A 74 -15.74 -10.12 7.85
N HIS A 75 -16.04 -10.50 6.60
CA HIS A 75 -15.74 -11.80 6.02
C HIS A 75 -15.35 -11.64 4.55
N ILE A 76 -14.71 -12.64 3.94
CA ILE A 76 -14.38 -12.61 2.51
C ILE A 76 -15.57 -13.16 1.71
N PRO A 77 -16.24 -12.34 0.87
CA PRO A 77 -17.37 -12.78 0.03
C PRO A 77 -16.99 -13.91 -0.93
N ALA A 78 -17.95 -14.73 -1.33
CA ALA A 78 -17.70 -15.91 -2.18
C ALA A 78 -17.15 -15.56 -3.56
N SER A 79 -17.59 -14.46 -4.16
CA SER A 79 -17.07 -13.92 -5.44
C SER A 79 -15.58 -13.57 -5.35
N ILE A 80 -15.20 -12.81 -4.31
CA ILE A 80 -13.80 -12.47 -4.04
C ILE A 80 -13.02 -13.76 -3.71
N ARG A 81 -13.58 -14.65 -2.89
CA ARG A 81 -12.94 -15.92 -2.56
C ARG A 81 -12.63 -16.74 -3.80
N ARG A 82 -13.57 -16.89 -4.75
CA ARG A 82 -13.37 -17.59 -6.03
C ARG A 82 -12.23 -16.98 -6.84
N LYS A 83 -12.20 -15.64 -6.95
CA LYS A 83 -11.14 -14.93 -7.67
C LYS A 83 -9.75 -15.17 -7.09
N TYR A 84 -9.66 -15.27 -5.77
CA TYR A 84 -8.41 -15.52 -5.07
C TYR A 84 -8.28 -16.98 -4.60
N GLU A 85 -9.11 -17.91 -5.08
CA GLU A 85 -9.31 -19.23 -4.46
C GLU A 85 -8.02 -20.04 -4.40
N LYS A 86 -7.28 -20.10 -5.51
CA LYS A 86 -5.99 -20.80 -5.55
C LYS A 86 -5.00 -20.20 -4.55
N PHE A 87 -4.94 -18.86 -4.47
CA PHE A 87 -4.09 -18.17 -3.51
C PHE A 87 -4.55 -18.40 -2.07
N LEU A 88 -5.85 -18.29 -1.79
CA LEU A 88 -6.44 -18.43 -0.46
C LEU A 88 -6.43 -19.88 0.04
N HIS A 89 -6.68 -20.87 -0.81
CA HIS A 89 -6.78 -22.27 -0.41
C HIS A 89 -5.44 -22.82 0.08
N GLU A 90 -4.34 -22.50 -0.61
CA GLU A 90 -2.97 -22.89 -0.18
C GLU A 90 -2.56 -22.20 1.13
N ILE A 91 -3.06 -20.98 1.34
CA ILE A 91 -2.67 -20.08 2.43
C ILE A 91 -3.49 -20.30 3.72
N TYR A 92 -4.82 -20.39 3.62
CA TYR A 92 -5.70 -20.42 4.79
C TYR A 92 -5.85 -21.79 5.41
N LYS A 93 -5.43 -22.87 4.73
CA LYS A 93 -5.54 -24.25 5.24
C LYS A 93 -4.87 -24.41 6.61
N ASP A 94 -3.77 -23.70 6.83
CA ASP A 94 -2.93 -23.81 8.02
C ASP A 94 -2.64 -22.45 8.69
N ASP A 95 -3.47 -21.41 8.46
CA ASP A 95 -3.21 -20.03 8.95
C ASP A 95 -2.91 -19.98 10.47
N GLN A 96 -3.66 -20.72 11.28
CA GLN A 96 -3.42 -20.81 12.72
C GLN A 96 -2.05 -21.43 13.06
N LYS A 97 -1.59 -22.41 12.29
CA LYS A 97 -0.27 -23.05 12.49
C LYS A 97 0.84 -22.05 12.20
N TYR A 98 0.76 -21.34 11.07
CA TYR A 98 1.76 -20.34 10.69
C TYR A 98 1.83 -19.18 11.68
N GLN A 99 0.67 -18.69 12.15
CA GLN A 99 0.64 -17.65 13.18
C GLN A 99 1.24 -18.12 14.51
N LYS A 100 0.96 -19.36 14.94
CA LYS A 100 1.57 -19.93 16.16
C LYS A 100 3.09 -20.04 16.02
N GLU A 101 3.58 -20.49 14.87
CA GLU A 101 5.02 -20.60 14.60
C GLU A 101 5.70 -19.23 14.61
N LEU A 102 5.12 -18.24 13.92
CA LEU A 102 5.64 -16.87 13.91
C LEU A 102 5.67 -16.26 15.32
N LYS A 103 4.60 -16.41 16.10
CA LYS A 103 4.58 -15.95 17.51
C LYS A 103 5.64 -16.64 18.35
N LYS A 104 5.90 -17.93 18.15
CA LYS A 104 6.96 -18.66 18.86
C LYS A 104 8.34 -18.09 18.53
N MET A 105 8.61 -17.78 17.26
CA MET A 105 9.88 -17.15 16.86
C MET A 105 10.04 -15.75 17.44
N LEU A 106 8.96 -14.96 17.48
CA LEU A 106 9.01 -13.61 18.06
C LEU A 106 9.34 -13.64 19.56
N ARG A 107 8.74 -14.55 20.33
CA ARG A 107 9.00 -14.67 21.79
C ARG A 107 10.46 -14.85 22.20
N SER A 108 11.34 -15.29 21.30
CA SER A 108 12.77 -15.40 21.59
C SER A 108 13.57 -14.13 21.30
N GLN A 109 12.93 -13.06 20.83
CA GLN A 109 13.56 -11.79 20.43
C GLN A 109 13.25 -10.69 21.43
N GLU A 110 14.30 -10.02 21.90
CA GLU A 110 14.21 -8.98 22.92
C GLU A 110 13.35 -7.78 22.46
N GLU A 111 13.47 -7.40 21.19
CA GLU A 111 12.75 -6.27 20.57
C GLU A 111 11.23 -6.47 20.54
N SER A 112 10.77 -7.71 20.73
CA SER A 112 9.36 -8.08 20.69
C SER A 112 8.71 -8.18 22.08
N ASN A 113 9.50 -8.18 23.16
CA ASN A 113 9.05 -8.50 24.51
C ASN A 113 7.93 -7.58 25.02
N ASN A 114 7.90 -6.33 24.56
CA ASN A 114 6.92 -5.31 24.97
C ASN A 114 5.81 -5.08 23.92
N VAL A 115 5.64 -5.99 22.96
CA VAL A 115 4.68 -5.83 21.86
C VAL A 115 3.64 -6.95 21.90
N GLU A 116 2.38 -6.57 22.09
CA GLU A 116 1.26 -7.48 21.90
C GLU A 116 0.92 -7.58 20.41
N PHE A 117 1.20 -8.75 19.82
CA PHE A 117 0.90 -9.02 18.41
C PHE A 117 -0.50 -9.59 18.24
N LYS A 118 -1.38 -8.79 17.64
CA LYS A 118 -2.71 -9.24 17.21
C LYS A 118 -2.64 -10.13 15.98
N ASP A 119 -3.59 -11.05 15.85
CA ASP A 119 -3.64 -12.02 14.75
C ASP A 119 -3.83 -11.35 13.40
N ASP A 120 -4.72 -10.34 13.33
CA ASP A 120 -4.96 -9.53 12.14
C ASP A 120 -3.68 -8.83 11.67
N PHE A 121 -2.86 -8.34 12.61
CA PHE A 121 -1.58 -7.71 12.34
C PHE A 121 -0.54 -8.70 11.78
N LEU A 122 -0.32 -9.83 12.46
CA LEU A 122 0.67 -10.82 12.01
C LEU A 122 0.31 -11.45 10.68
N ARG A 123 -0.99 -11.65 10.42
CA ARG A 123 -1.48 -12.19 9.16
C ARG A 123 -1.07 -11.35 7.96
N ILE A 124 -0.96 -10.02 8.10
CA ILE A 124 -0.49 -9.13 7.02
C ILE A 124 0.94 -9.52 6.59
N PHE A 125 1.83 -9.79 7.55
CA PHE A 125 3.20 -10.20 7.26
C PHE A 125 3.26 -11.59 6.63
N LEU A 126 2.44 -12.52 7.10
CA LEU A 126 2.34 -13.87 6.50
C LEU A 126 1.82 -13.80 5.06
N LEU A 127 0.71 -13.11 4.81
CA LEU A 127 0.14 -12.92 3.47
C LEU A 127 1.16 -12.28 2.53
N LYS A 128 1.83 -11.23 2.99
CA LYS A 128 2.84 -10.51 2.20
C LYS A 128 3.99 -11.42 1.75
N ASN A 129 4.37 -12.36 2.61
CA ASN A 129 5.49 -13.27 2.39
C ASN A 129 5.03 -14.66 1.89
N ASN A 130 3.83 -14.76 1.32
CA ASN A 130 3.25 -16.02 0.84
C ASN A 130 3.35 -17.15 1.89
N TYR A 131 3.17 -16.81 3.17
CA TYR A 131 3.23 -17.70 4.33
C TYR A 131 4.59 -18.36 4.61
N SER A 132 5.68 -17.80 4.05
CA SER A 132 7.03 -18.06 4.56
C SER A 132 7.18 -17.44 5.95
N VAL A 133 7.16 -18.28 6.99
CA VAL A 133 7.24 -17.85 8.40
C VAL A 133 8.56 -17.13 8.66
N GLN A 134 9.66 -17.60 8.07
CA GLN A 134 10.99 -17.03 8.22
C GLN A 134 11.08 -15.63 7.60
N ASP A 135 10.50 -15.43 6.40
CA ASP A 135 10.45 -14.11 5.77
C ASP A 135 9.53 -13.15 6.53
N ALA A 136 8.35 -13.64 6.95
CA ALA A 136 7.43 -12.85 7.77
C ALA A 136 8.08 -12.41 9.08
N PHE A 137 8.81 -13.31 9.74
CA PHE A 137 9.57 -13.02 10.96
C PHE A 137 10.61 -11.92 10.74
N ARG A 138 11.47 -12.05 9.71
CA ARG A 138 12.44 -10.99 9.35
C ARG A 138 11.76 -9.65 9.12
N MET A 139 10.61 -9.67 8.43
CA MET A 139 9.86 -8.46 8.12
C MET A 139 9.22 -7.83 9.37
N VAL A 140 8.77 -8.63 10.34
CA VAL A 140 8.30 -8.12 11.64
C VAL A 140 9.45 -7.46 12.40
N LEU A 141 10.64 -8.06 12.44
CA LEU A 141 11.80 -7.44 13.10
C LEU A 141 12.22 -6.13 12.43
N TYR A 142 12.20 -6.08 11.10
CA TYR A 142 12.44 -4.83 10.37
C TYR A 142 11.41 -3.75 10.73
N PHE A 143 10.14 -4.12 10.86
CA PHE A 143 9.10 -3.19 11.32
C PHE A 143 9.34 -2.68 12.74
N LEU A 144 9.76 -3.55 13.66
CA LEU A 144 10.08 -3.16 15.05
C LEU A 144 11.29 -2.23 15.10
N ASP A 145 12.35 -2.52 14.34
CA ASP A 145 13.53 -1.67 14.21
C ASP A 145 13.17 -0.28 13.64
N LEU A 146 12.39 -0.23 12.56
CA LEU A 146 11.89 1.02 11.99
C LEU A 146 11.06 1.81 13.02
N ARG A 147 10.22 1.11 13.79
CA ARG A 147 9.42 1.70 14.86
C ARG A 147 10.28 2.28 15.98
N ASN A 148 11.36 1.60 16.36
CA ASN A 148 12.25 2.05 17.40
C ASN A 148 13.08 3.27 16.94
N LYS A 149 13.69 3.19 15.76
CA LYS A 149 14.51 4.26 15.16
C LYS A 149 13.72 5.52 14.83
N HIS A 150 12.46 5.36 14.43
CA HIS A 150 11.59 6.47 14.05
C HIS A 150 10.34 6.52 14.95
N SER A 151 10.52 6.36 16.26
CA SER A 151 9.42 6.30 17.23
C SER A 151 8.48 7.50 17.17
N TYR A 152 9.00 8.68 16.80
CA TYR A 152 8.21 9.88 16.55
C TYR A 152 7.10 9.68 15.50
N PHE A 153 7.35 8.89 14.45
CA PHE A 153 6.38 8.57 13.41
C PHE A 153 5.31 7.58 13.88
N PHE A 154 5.53 6.87 15.00
CA PHE A 154 4.62 5.86 15.56
C PHE A 154 3.97 6.31 16.88
N LYS A 155 4.11 7.59 17.25
CA LYS A 155 3.45 8.15 18.42
C LYS A 155 1.92 8.06 18.28
N LYS A 156 1.27 7.94 19.42
CA LYS A 156 -0.18 8.02 19.51
C LYS A 156 -0.59 9.45 19.13
N ILE A 157 -1.60 9.58 18.28
CA ILE A 157 -2.22 10.88 18.03
C ILE A 157 -3.14 11.18 19.21
N GLU A 158 -2.90 12.31 19.87
CA GLU A 158 -3.66 12.75 21.05
C GLU A 158 -4.85 13.63 20.68
N VAL A 159 -4.84 14.19 19.47
CA VAL A 159 -5.87 15.09 18.97
C VAL A 159 -6.86 14.35 18.08
N ASP A 160 -8.14 14.71 18.18
CA ASP A 160 -9.13 14.26 17.22
C ASP A 160 -8.90 14.95 15.86
N PHE A 161 -8.17 14.29 14.98
CA PHE A 161 -7.87 14.82 13.65
C PHE A 161 -9.12 14.95 12.77
N THR A 162 -10.26 14.36 13.15
CA THR A 162 -11.51 14.51 12.40
C THR A 162 -12.11 15.91 12.58
N THR A 163 -11.74 16.64 13.64
CA THR A 163 -12.18 18.02 13.87
C THR A 163 -11.23 19.06 13.26
N ILE A 164 -10.05 18.64 12.79
CA ILE A 164 -9.07 19.53 12.16
C ILE A 164 -9.24 19.44 10.63
N PRO A 165 -9.58 20.53 9.92
CA PRO A 165 -9.71 20.50 8.46
C PRO A 165 -8.47 19.95 7.75
N SER A 166 -7.28 20.39 8.18
CA SER A 166 -5.98 19.91 7.70
C SER A 166 -5.73 18.40 7.96
N GLY A 167 -6.47 17.77 8.89
CA GLY A 167 -6.44 16.34 9.16
C GLY A 167 -7.29 15.48 8.22
N GLN A 168 -8.18 16.09 7.42
CA GLN A 168 -9.13 15.40 6.54
C GLN A 168 -8.62 15.23 5.10
N PHE A 169 -7.32 14.99 4.94
CA PHE A 169 -6.68 14.83 3.62
C PHE A 169 -6.72 13.38 3.11
N VAL A 170 -7.09 12.40 3.94
CA VAL A 170 -7.12 10.98 3.56
C VAL A 170 -8.45 10.36 3.93
N THR A 171 -9.13 9.77 2.95
CA THR A 171 -10.45 9.15 3.11
C THR A 171 -10.45 7.76 2.50
N VAL A 172 -10.89 6.77 3.25
CA VAL A 172 -11.23 5.46 2.69
C VAL A 172 -12.68 5.52 2.23
N LEU A 173 -12.92 5.36 0.94
CA LEU A 173 -14.26 5.53 0.36
C LEU A 173 -15.22 4.45 0.89
N PRO A 174 -16.52 4.78 1.05
CA PRO A 174 -17.52 3.88 1.62
C PRO A 174 -17.81 2.65 0.75
N GLN A 175 -17.41 2.69 -0.52
CA GLN A 175 -17.54 1.60 -1.48
C GLN A 175 -16.16 1.13 -1.91
N ARG A 176 -16.02 -0.19 -2.02
CA ARG A 176 -14.85 -0.83 -2.61
C ARG A 176 -14.98 -0.83 -4.12
N HIS A 177 -13.85 -0.94 -4.79
CA HIS A 177 -13.83 -1.26 -6.21
C HIS A 177 -14.47 -2.65 -6.44
N PRO A 178 -15.08 -2.94 -7.62
CA PRO A 178 -15.72 -4.25 -7.89
C PRO A 178 -14.85 -5.50 -7.69
N ASP A 179 -13.52 -5.37 -7.61
CA ASP A 179 -12.62 -6.48 -7.27
C ASP A 179 -12.42 -6.68 -5.75
N GLY A 180 -13.11 -5.91 -4.92
CA GLY A 180 -13.02 -5.92 -3.46
C GLY A 180 -12.00 -4.95 -2.86
N THR A 181 -11.19 -4.30 -3.69
CA THR A 181 -10.12 -3.41 -3.23
C THR A 181 -10.67 -2.17 -2.52
N ALA A 182 -10.11 -1.82 -1.36
CA ALA A 182 -10.45 -0.57 -0.69
C ALA A 182 -9.92 0.62 -1.50
N ILE A 183 -10.76 1.63 -1.74
CA ILE A 183 -10.36 2.84 -2.47
C ILE A 183 -10.00 3.91 -1.45
N VAL A 184 -8.83 4.51 -1.59
CA VAL A 184 -8.33 5.60 -0.75
C VAL A 184 -8.21 6.85 -1.59
N LEU A 185 -8.92 7.91 -1.19
CA LEU A 185 -8.75 9.25 -1.73
C LEU A 185 -7.76 10.02 -0.84
N ALA A 186 -6.67 10.50 -1.44
CA ALA A 186 -5.64 11.29 -0.78
C ALA A 186 -5.59 12.69 -1.42
N GLU A 187 -6.22 13.66 -0.76
CA GLU A 187 -6.32 15.07 -1.17
C GLU A 187 -5.21 15.88 -0.47
N LEU A 188 -4.00 15.80 -1.02
CA LEU A 188 -2.79 16.27 -0.34
C LEU A 188 -2.77 17.79 -0.10
N GLY A 189 -3.47 18.58 -0.93
CA GLY A 189 -3.55 20.03 -0.74
C GLY A 189 -4.52 20.48 0.34
N LYS A 190 -5.29 19.57 0.97
CA LYS A 190 -6.06 19.87 2.18
C LYS A 190 -5.16 20.01 3.42
N TRP A 191 -3.99 19.37 3.40
CA TRP A 191 -3.05 19.45 4.51
C TRP A 191 -2.35 20.81 4.52
N MET A 192 -2.63 21.59 5.56
CA MET A 192 -1.97 22.86 5.85
C MET A 192 -0.90 22.64 6.94
N PRO A 193 0.41 22.78 6.62
CA PRO A 193 1.49 22.52 7.57
C PRO A 193 1.53 23.45 8.79
N GLU A 194 0.84 24.60 8.70
CA GLU A 194 0.70 25.57 9.80
C GLU A 194 -0.35 25.14 10.84
N GLU A 195 -1.36 24.37 10.41
CA GLU A 195 -2.41 23.85 11.30
C GLU A 195 -2.08 22.46 11.84
N LEU A 196 -1.42 21.64 11.03
CA LEU A 196 -1.12 20.25 11.35
C LEU A 196 0.32 19.93 10.98
N SER A 197 1.10 19.44 11.94
CA SER A 197 2.49 19.10 11.70
C SER A 197 2.62 17.98 10.65
N PHE A 198 3.76 17.93 9.96
CA PHE A 198 4.02 16.84 9.01
C PHE A 198 4.11 15.46 9.69
N GLU A 199 4.46 15.42 10.98
CA GLU A 199 4.48 14.19 11.76
C GLU A 199 3.07 13.67 12.05
N ASP A 200 2.13 14.57 12.34
CA ASP A 200 0.73 14.23 12.52
C ASP A 200 0.09 13.84 11.18
N PHE A 201 0.38 14.55 10.08
CA PHE A 201 -0.03 14.17 8.73
C PHE A 201 0.36 12.71 8.43
N LYS A 202 1.63 12.39 8.61
CA LYS A 202 2.17 11.03 8.45
C LYS A 202 1.47 10.01 9.35
N SER A 203 1.20 10.38 10.59
CA SER A 203 0.54 9.53 11.57
C SER A 203 -0.92 9.25 11.23
N ILE A 204 -1.66 10.25 10.77
CA ILE A 204 -3.05 10.10 10.32
C ILE A 204 -3.11 9.16 9.12
N ALA A 205 -2.27 9.39 8.10
CA ALA A 205 -2.21 8.53 6.91
C ALA A 205 -1.95 7.07 7.30
N ARG A 206 -0.97 6.84 8.17
CA ARG A 206 -0.66 5.51 8.69
C ARG A 206 -1.85 4.91 9.46
N LEU A 207 -2.44 5.63 10.42
CA LEU A 207 -3.53 5.10 11.24
C LEU A 207 -4.75 4.72 10.38
N THR A 208 -5.14 5.59 9.44
CA THR A 208 -6.26 5.36 8.53
C THR A 208 -6.04 4.08 7.71
N LEU A 209 -4.86 3.93 7.11
CA LEU A 209 -4.54 2.76 6.29
C LEU A 209 -4.36 1.48 7.11
N TYR A 210 -3.72 1.56 8.28
CA TYR A 210 -3.53 0.40 9.16
C TYR A 210 -4.86 -0.09 9.74
N GLN A 211 -5.78 0.82 10.05
CA GLN A 211 -7.11 0.45 10.51
C GLN A 211 -7.87 -0.33 9.43
N GLU A 212 -7.77 0.10 8.17
CA GLU A 212 -8.40 -0.61 7.05
C GLU A 212 -7.68 -1.93 6.70
N LEU A 213 -6.37 -2.05 6.93
CA LEU A 213 -5.63 -3.31 6.83
C LEU A 213 -6.08 -4.39 7.84
N ARG A 214 -6.88 -4.04 8.85
CA ARG A 214 -7.49 -5.04 9.75
C ARG A 214 -8.71 -5.72 9.10
N ASN A 215 -9.24 -5.14 8.02
CA ASN A 215 -10.34 -5.72 7.28
C ASN A 215 -9.87 -6.96 6.48
N PRO A 216 -10.52 -8.13 6.64
CA PRO A 216 -10.07 -9.36 5.97
C PRO A 216 -10.16 -9.29 4.44
N VAL A 217 -11.08 -8.51 3.88
CA VAL A 217 -11.15 -8.29 2.43
C VAL A 217 -9.93 -7.49 1.98
N THR A 218 -9.63 -6.38 2.64
CA THR A 218 -8.48 -5.52 2.33
C THR A 218 -7.15 -6.25 2.47
N GLN A 219 -7.00 -7.15 3.43
CA GLN A 219 -5.78 -7.98 3.55
C GLN A 219 -5.50 -8.84 2.31
N VAL A 220 -6.56 -9.26 1.61
CA VAL A 220 -6.46 -10.07 0.39
C VAL A 220 -6.38 -9.22 -0.86
N THR A 221 -7.19 -8.16 -0.94
CA THR A 221 -7.37 -7.37 -2.17
C THR A 221 -6.47 -6.14 -2.23
N GLY A 222 -5.97 -5.67 -1.09
CA GLY A 222 -5.15 -4.46 -0.97
C GLY A 222 -5.92 -3.14 -1.08
N PHE A 223 -5.22 -2.11 -1.56
CA PHE A 223 -5.72 -0.75 -1.74
C PHE A 223 -5.57 -0.24 -3.18
N ARG A 224 -6.41 0.73 -3.55
CA ARG A 224 -6.25 1.59 -4.72
C ARG A 224 -6.25 3.04 -4.27
N PHE A 225 -5.20 3.77 -4.61
CA PHE A 225 -5.06 5.16 -4.23
C PHE A 225 -5.47 6.08 -5.39
N ILE A 226 -6.29 7.07 -5.07
CA ILE A 226 -6.58 8.25 -5.89
C ILE A 226 -5.84 9.40 -5.23
N TYR A 227 -4.79 9.89 -5.87
CA TYR A 227 -4.08 11.07 -5.39
C TYR A 227 -4.65 12.31 -6.07
N ASP A 228 -5.22 13.20 -5.26
CA ASP A 228 -5.59 14.55 -5.67
C ASP A 228 -4.55 15.55 -5.17
N PHE A 229 -3.88 16.19 -6.13
CA PHE A 229 -2.87 17.20 -5.92
C PHE A 229 -3.41 18.63 -6.09
N ALA A 230 -4.73 18.81 -6.23
CA ALA A 230 -5.33 20.13 -6.19
C ALA A 230 -4.91 20.88 -4.92
N ASN A 231 -4.68 22.19 -5.04
CA ASN A 231 -4.22 23.07 -3.96
C ASN A 231 -2.84 22.73 -3.36
N THR A 232 -2.06 21.85 -3.99
CA THR A 232 -0.67 21.66 -3.60
C THR A 232 0.24 22.73 -4.22
N GLY A 233 1.04 23.40 -3.38
CA GLY A 233 2.10 24.34 -3.83
C GLY A 233 3.47 24.06 -3.21
N TYR A 234 4.40 25.00 -3.39
CA TYR A 234 5.79 24.94 -2.89
C TYR A 234 5.91 24.59 -1.40
N GLN A 235 4.94 25.02 -0.58
CA GLN A 235 4.90 24.72 0.85
C GLN A 235 4.86 23.21 1.16
N HIS A 236 4.32 22.38 0.26
CA HIS A 236 4.28 20.92 0.43
C HIS A 236 5.56 20.26 -0.11
N LEU A 237 6.14 20.80 -1.19
CA LEU A 237 7.32 20.25 -1.84
C LEU A 237 8.54 20.17 -0.91
N LYS A 238 8.67 21.10 0.05
CA LYS A 238 9.74 21.07 1.07
C LYS A 238 9.74 19.79 1.92
N TYR A 239 8.62 19.08 2.00
CA TYR A 239 8.49 17.81 2.72
C TYR A 239 8.81 16.58 1.86
N CYS A 240 8.93 16.73 0.54
CA CYS A 240 9.35 15.67 -0.38
C CYS A 240 10.88 15.44 -0.36
N THR A 241 11.47 15.37 0.83
CA THR A 241 12.90 15.10 1.00
C THR A 241 13.20 13.62 0.71
N PRO A 242 14.41 13.28 0.23
CA PRO A 242 14.79 11.88 0.00
C PRO A 242 14.55 10.98 1.21
N MET A 243 14.80 11.49 2.42
CA MET A 243 14.56 10.75 3.66
C MET A 243 13.06 10.49 3.89
N ASN A 244 12.21 11.49 3.69
CA ASN A 244 10.76 11.29 3.84
C ASN A 244 10.21 10.32 2.78
N MET A 245 10.74 10.36 1.56
CA MET A 245 10.38 9.40 0.51
C MET A 245 10.84 7.98 0.83
N TYR A 246 12.04 7.83 1.39
CA TYR A 246 12.56 6.56 1.89
C TYR A 246 11.66 6.00 3.00
N LEU A 247 11.34 6.80 4.02
CA LEU A 247 10.47 6.39 5.12
C LEU A 247 9.07 6.03 4.64
N LEU A 248 8.49 6.81 3.73
CA LEU A 248 7.19 6.51 3.13
C LEU A 248 7.22 5.15 2.42
N TYR A 249 8.24 4.88 1.60
CA TYR A 249 8.39 3.60 0.90
C TYR A 249 8.45 2.40 1.86
N HIS A 250 9.24 2.53 2.93
CA HIS A 250 9.39 1.44 3.90
C HIS A 250 8.19 1.27 4.84
N ALA A 251 7.53 2.36 5.23
CA ALA A 251 6.31 2.31 6.04
C ALA A 251 5.09 1.80 5.23
N THR A 252 5.05 2.08 3.93
CA THR A 252 3.98 1.62 3.03
C THR A 252 4.23 0.25 2.42
N PHE A 253 5.35 -0.40 2.73
CA PHE A 253 5.72 -1.71 2.16
C PHE A 253 4.66 -2.80 2.39
N PHE A 254 3.82 -2.63 3.42
CA PHE A 254 2.64 -3.45 3.72
C PHE A 254 1.54 -3.38 2.68
N PHE A 255 1.41 -2.27 1.94
CA PHE A 255 0.29 -2.01 1.02
C PHE A 255 0.54 -2.49 -0.41
N ARG A 256 1.66 -3.20 -0.66
CA ARG A 256 2.05 -3.72 -1.98
C ARG A 256 1.58 -5.14 -2.26
#